data_AF-A0A6G2FWE9-F1
#
_entry.id   AF-A0A6G2FWE9-F1
#
_cell.length_a   1.000
_cell.length_b   1.000
_cell.length_c   1.000
_cell.angle_alpha   90.00
_cell.angle_beta   90.00
_cell.angle_gamma   90.00
#
_symmetry.space_group_name_H-M   'P 1'
#
loop_
_entity.id
_entity.type
_entity.pdbx_description
1 polymer ?
#
loop_
_entity_poly.entity_id
_entity_poly.type
_entity_poly.pdbx_seq_one_letter_code
_entity_poly.pdbx_strand_id
1 'polypeptide(L)'
;MPDENRFSGLGDVVEEEEPEAPVGESGESASAETSDDAGVTDEADALDDAASSGSPAFEFEDTSAKSVYVRPETLSVMDDAEFEVESLLRRDHEVRDLTGREFHDALVRVAADHPDEVVTAILAAREEE
;
A
#
# COMPACT_ATOMS: atom_id res chain seq x y z
N MET A 1 42.87 3.31 42.04
CA MET A 1 42.03 4.25 41.27
C MET A 1 42.90 4.89 40.20
N PRO A 2 42.40 5.21 39.01
CA PRO A 2 41.15 4.78 38.37
C PRO A 2 41.35 4.31 36.91
N ASP A 3 40.43 3.48 36.43
CA ASP A 3 40.20 3.29 34.99
C ASP A 3 39.59 4.58 34.42
N GLU A 4 40.22 5.14 33.40
CA GLU A 4 39.80 6.36 32.71
C GLU A 4 38.50 6.11 31.93
N ASN A 5 37.41 6.70 32.43
CA ASN A 5 36.12 6.77 31.75
C ASN A 5 36.23 7.60 30.46
N ARG A 6 36.23 6.93 29.31
CA ARG A 6 36.25 7.53 27.96
C ARG A 6 35.04 8.41 27.59
N PHE A 7 34.04 8.52 28.45
CA PHE A 7 32.82 9.28 28.18
C PHE A 7 32.72 10.61 28.95
N SER A 8 33.77 11.03 29.66
CA SER A 8 33.73 12.23 30.52
C SER A 8 33.87 13.57 29.78
N GLY A 9 33.78 13.60 28.44
CA GLY A 9 34.07 14.79 27.63
C GLY A 9 32.91 15.36 26.79
N LEU A 10 31.67 14.90 27.00
CA LEU A 10 30.52 15.30 26.17
C LEU A 10 29.41 16.04 26.95
N GLY A 11 29.67 16.45 28.19
CA GLY A 11 28.67 17.02 29.09
C GLY A 11 28.69 18.54 29.28
N ASP A 12 29.51 19.30 28.55
CA ASP A 12 29.78 20.71 28.88
C ASP A 12 29.80 21.64 27.65
N VAL A 13 28.71 21.68 26.87
CA VAL A 13 28.42 22.80 25.94
C VAL A 13 26.91 22.98 25.84
N VAL A 14 26.29 23.46 26.93
CA VAL A 14 24.98 24.13 26.90
C VAL A 14 25.10 25.38 27.78
N GLU A 15 24.54 26.49 27.29
CA GLU A 15 24.48 27.88 27.82
C GLU A 15 25.63 28.81 27.36
N GLU A 16 25.44 29.99 26.76
CA GLU A 16 24.26 30.80 26.40
C GLU A 16 24.72 32.01 25.51
N GLU A 17 23.75 32.74 24.96
CA GLU A 17 23.78 34.12 24.38
C GLU A 17 23.89 34.32 22.83
N GLU A 18 22.77 34.79 22.28
CA GLU A 18 22.60 35.46 20.97
C GLU A 18 23.37 36.80 20.91
N PRO A 19 23.76 37.26 19.70
CA PRO A 19 23.01 38.40 19.14
C PRO A 19 22.84 38.43 17.60
N GLU A 20 21.67 38.94 17.19
CA GLU A 20 21.39 39.90 16.08
C GLU A 20 21.71 39.51 14.60
N ALA A 21 20.64 39.41 13.80
CA ALA A 21 20.60 39.52 12.32
C ALA A 21 21.00 40.95 11.85
N PRO A 22 21.30 41.27 10.55
CA PRO A 22 20.69 40.73 9.32
C PRO A 22 21.60 40.64 8.05
N VAL A 23 20.94 40.35 6.89
CA VAL A 23 21.40 40.46 5.48
C VAL A 23 22.29 39.29 5.01
N GLY A 24 22.05 38.57 3.91
CA GLY A 24 21.17 38.64 2.74
C GLY A 24 21.81 37.80 1.62
N GLU A 25 21.03 37.49 0.57
CA GLU A 25 21.41 36.73 -0.65
C GLU A 25 21.25 35.19 -0.54
N SER A 26 20.08 34.64 -0.82
CA SER A 26 19.46 34.36 -2.15
C SER A 26 19.88 32.99 -2.71
N GLY A 27 18.88 32.14 -2.97
CA GLY A 27 18.99 31.11 -3.98
C GLY A 27 18.21 29.84 -3.68
N GLU A 28 17.18 29.59 -4.50
CA GLU A 28 16.58 28.29 -4.80
C GLU A 28 15.45 27.84 -3.85
N SER A 29 14.26 28.42 -3.98
CA SER A 29 13.20 28.10 -4.96
C SER A 29 12.27 27.00 -4.44
N ALA A 30 11.25 27.47 -3.72
CA ALA A 30 9.97 26.79 -3.62
C ALA A 30 9.33 26.70 -5.01
N SER A 31 8.94 25.51 -5.45
CA SER A 31 7.97 25.32 -6.52
C SER A 31 6.76 24.60 -5.93
N ALA A 32 5.84 25.41 -5.41
CA ALA A 32 4.44 25.09 -5.36
C ALA A 32 3.85 25.56 -6.70
N GLU A 33 3.63 24.65 -7.63
CA GLU A 33 2.89 24.90 -8.87
C GLU A 33 1.71 23.93 -8.89
N THR A 34 0.58 24.40 -8.37
CA THR A 34 -0.73 23.83 -8.63
C THR A 34 -1.04 24.07 -10.10
N SER A 35 -0.89 23.06 -10.95
CA SER A 35 -1.42 23.08 -12.31
C SER A 35 -2.79 22.41 -12.30
N ASP A 36 -3.82 23.26 -12.20
CA ASP A 36 -5.18 22.99 -12.65
C ASP A 36 -5.17 23.15 -14.18
N ASP A 37 -5.08 22.05 -14.92
CA ASP A 37 -5.43 21.98 -16.34
C ASP A 37 -5.71 20.52 -16.72
N ALA A 38 -6.96 20.12 -16.61
CA ALA A 38 -7.48 18.90 -17.22
C ALA A 38 -8.74 19.24 -18.03
N GLY A 39 -8.61 20.22 -18.93
CA GLY A 39 -9.50 20.36 -20.07
C GLY A 39 -9.16 19.29 -21.11
N VAL A 40 -9.69 18.08 -20.96
CA VAL A 40 -9.62 17.05 -22.00
C VAL A 40 -10.38 17.57 -23.23
N THR A 41 -9.63 18.06 -24.21
CA THR A 41 -10.16 18.43 -25.52
C THR A 41 -10.22 17.15 -26.34
N ASP A 42 -11.44 16.81 -26.74
CA ASP A 42 -11.81 15.75 -27.66
C ASP A 42 -11.16 16.00 -29.03
N GLU A 43 -10.06 15.32 -29.33
CA GLU A 43 -9.56 15.12 -30.70
C GLU A 43 -9.70 13.64 -31.06
N ALA A 44 -10.96 13.26 -31.30
CA ALA A 44 -11.30 12.09 -32.08
C ALA A 44 -11.17 12.44 -33.58
N ASP A 45 -9.97 12.30 -34.16
CA ASP A 45 -9.84 11.98 -35.59
C ASP A 45 -8.40 11.54 -35.94
N ALA A 46 -8.29 10.55 -36.83
CA ALA A 46 -7.07 10.01 -37.45
C ALA A 46 -6.23 8.97 -36.67
N LEU A 47 -6.84 7.84 -36.29
CA LEU A 47 -6.16 6.51 -36.27
C LEU A 47 -7.13 5.41 -36.76
N ASP A 48 -7.77 5.64 -37.89
CA ASP A 48 -8.53 4.60 -38.61
C ASP A 48 -7.64 4.01 -39.72
N ASP A 49 -7.57 2.68 -39.80
CA ASP A 49 -6.88 1.88 -40.85
C ASP A 49 -5.47 1.28 -40.56
N ALA A 50 -5.21 0.73 -39.37
CA ALA A 50 -4.13 -0.27 -39.19
C ALA A 50 -4.36 -1.37 -38.13
N ALA A 51 -5.51 -1.40 -37.46
CA ALA A 51 -5.80 -2.36 -36.38
C ALA A 51 -6.91 -3.35 -36.77
N SER A 52 -6.77 -4.03 -37.90
CA SER A 52 -7.74 -5.07 -38.29
C SER A 52 -7.13 -6.47 -38.14
N SER A 53 -7.77 -7.29 -37.30
CA SER A 53 -7.66 -8.75 -37.12
C SER A 53 -6.74 -9.35 -36.05
N GLY A 54 -6.16 -8.57 -35.14
CA GLY A 54 -5.50 -9.13 -33.96
C GLY A 54 -6.45 -9.17 -32.77
N SER A 55 -7.12 -10.31 -32.52
CA SER A 55 -7.59 -10.58 -31.16
C SER A 55 -6.41 -10.38 -30.20
N PRO A 56 -6.61 -9.80 -29.00
CA PRO A 56 -5.52 -9.60 -28.07
C PRO A 56 -4.72 -10.89 -27.93
N ALA A 57 -3.38 -10.76 -27.85
CA ALA A 57 -2.47 -11.91 -27.78
C ALA A 57 -2.74 -12.83 -26.57
N PHE A 58 -3.61 -12.40 -25.66
CA PHE A 58 -4.13 -13.14 -24.52
C PHE A 58 -5.65 -13.04 -24.52
N GLU A 59 -6.32 -14.16 -24.23
CA GLU A 59 -7.76 -14.16 -24.00
C GLU A 59 -8.09 -13.35 -22.74
N PHE A 60 -9.13 -12.52 -22.81
CA PHE A 60 -9.63 -11.80 -21.65
C PHE A 60 -10.46 -12.75 -20.78
N GLU A 61 -10.04 -12.96 -19.55
CA GLU A 61 -10.82 -13.69 -18.57
C GLU A 61 -11.84 -12.74 -17.92
N ASP A 62 -13.13 -13.04 -18.08
CA ASP A 62 -14.20 -12.23 -17.53
C ASP A 62 -14.17 -12.27 -15.99
N THR A 63 -14.00 -11.12 -15.34
CA THR A 63 -14.11 -10.98 -13.89
C THR A 63 -15.00 -9.81 -13.53
N SER A 64 -15.91 -10.02 -12.57
CA SER A 64 -16.69 -8.93 -11.97
C SER A 64 -15.97 -8.35 -10.76
N ALA A 65 -15.66 -7.06 -10.79
CA ALA A 65 -15.19 -6.35 -9.61
C ALA A 65 -16.34 -6.18 -8.59
N LYS A 66 -16.07 -6.48 -7.32
CA LYS A 66 -17.00 -6.26 -6.20
C LYS A 66 -16.27 -5.55 -5.08
N SER A 67 -16.77 -4.39 -4.66
CA SER A 67 -16.26 -3.69 -3.48
C SER A 67 -16.90 -4.26 -2.21
N VAL A 68 -16.09 -4.43 -1.16
CA VAL A 68 -16.51 -4.90 0.16
C VAL A 68 -16.07 -3.89 1.20
N TYR A 69 -16.96 -3.56 2.14
CA TYR A 69 -16.64 -2.65 3.24
C TYR A 69 -16.15 -3.46 4.44
N VAL A 70 -14.87 -3.29 4.75
CA VAL A 70 -14.20 -3.97 5.86
C VAL A 70 -13.65 -2.89 6.80
N ARG A 71 -13.71 -3.13 8.11
CA ARG A 71 -13.14 -2.17 9.08
C ARG A 71 -11.61 -2.15 8.96
N PRO A 72 -10.93 -1.01 9.16
CA PRO A 72 -9.47 -0.90 9.00
C PRO A 72 -8.69 -1.91 9.84
N GLU A 73 -9.15 -2.17 11.07
CA GLU A 73 -8.56 -3.15 11.97
C GLU A 73 -8.62 -4.58 11.41
N THR A 74 -9.72 -4.95 10.76
CA THR A 74 -9.88 -6.27 10.13
C THR A 74 -9.05 -6.37 8.85
N LEU A 75 -8.93 -5.27 8.10
CA LEU A 75 -8.12 -5.24 6.88
C LEU A 75 -6.64 -5.48 7.19
N SER A 76 -6.11 -4.85 8.25
CA SER A 76 -4.72 -5.06 8.68
C SER A 76 -4.43 -6.53 9.05
N VAL A 77 -5.38 -7.22 9.68
CA VAL A 77 -5.22 -8.64 10.03
C VAL A 77 -5.25 -9.53 8.76
N MET A 78 -6.03 -9.14 7.75
CA MET A 78 -6.05 -9.84 6.47
C MET A 78 -4.73 -9.69 5.72
N ASP A 79 -4.11 -8.51 5.75
CA ASP A 79 -2.80 -8.27 5.11
C ASP A 79 -1.70 -9.15 5.73
N ASP A 80 -1.71 -9.30 7.07
CA ASP A 80 -0.81 -10.23 7.77
C ASP A 80 -1.07 -11.69 7.36
N ALA A 81 -2.34 -12.07 7.22
CA ALA A 81 -2.72 -13.42 6.76
C ALA A 81 -2.31 -13.67 5.30
N GLU A 82 -2.40 -12.68 4.42
CA GLU A 82 -1.91 -12.77 3.03
C GLU A 82 -0.41 -13.06 3.02
N PHE A 83 0.37 -12.33 3.81
CA PHE A 83 1.81 -12.56 3.94
C PHE A 83 2.13 -13.96 4.48
N GLU A 84 1.37 -14.47 5.46
CA GLU A 84 1.55 -15.83 5.98
C GLU A 84 1.25 -16.88 4.91
N VAL A 85 0.17 -16.72 4.14
CA VAL A 85 -0.16 -17.60 3.02
C VAL A 85 0.94 -17.59 1.95
N GLU A 86 1.43 -16.41 1.56
CA GLU A 86 2.55 -16.30 0.62
C GLU A 86 3.79 -17.03 1.16
N SER A 87 4.11 -16.85 2.45
CA SER A 87 5.24 -17.51 3.11
C SER A 87 5.12 -19.04 3.12
N LEU A 88 3.92 -19.58 3.37
CA LEU A 88 3.66 -21.02 3.32
C LEU A 88 3.78 -21.57 1.89
N LEU A 89 3.17 -20.90 0.92
CA LEU A 89 3.33 -21.20 -0.51
C LEU A 89 4.80 -21.19 -0.92
N ARG A 90 5.56 -20.22 -0.40
CA ARG A 90 6.99 -20.05 -0.66
C ARG A 90 7.82 -21.23 -0.17
N ARG A 91 7.52 -21.71 1.04
CA ARG A 91 8.31 -22.70 1.79
C ARG A 91 7.94 -24.13 1.41
N ASP A 92 6.66 -24.41 1.26
CA ASP A 92 6.15 -25.78 1.18
C ASP A 92 5.80 -26.17 -0.27
N HIS A 93 5.57 -25.19 -1.14
CA HIS A 93 5.09 -25.42 -2.50
C HIS A 93 5.97 -24.78 -3.58
N GLU A 94 7.06 -24.10 -3.21
CA GLU A 94 7.97 -23.37 -4.11
C GLU A 94 7.27 -22.32 -5.00
N VAL A 95 6.05 -21.92 -4.65
CA VAL A 95 5.30 -20.89 -5.36
C VAL A 95 5.83 -19.52 -4.95
N ARG A 96 5.81 -18.56 -5.89
CA ARG A 96 6.29 -17.19 -5.74
C ARG A 96 5.31 -16.25 -6.42
N ASP A 97 5.43 -14.96 -6.12
CA ASP A 97 4.70 -13.90 -6.81
C ASP A 97 3.17 -14.10 -6.74
N LEU A 98 2.67 -14.42 -5.54
CA LEU A 98 1.23 -14.56 -5.28
C LEU A 98 0.53 -13.26 -5.65
N THR A 99 -0.43 -13.32 -6.55
CA THR A 99 -1.23 -12.13 -6.89
C THR A 99 -2.36 -11.95 -5.88
N GLY A 100 -2.70 -10.70 -5.56
CA GLY A 100 -3.86 -10.42 -4.72
C GLY A 100 -5.16 -11.02 -5.28
N ARG A 101 -5.27 -11.20 -6.61
CA ARG A 101 -6.41 -11.90 -7.22
C ARG A 101 -6.50 -13.35 -6.77
N GLU A 102 -5.41 -14.10 -6.88
CA GLU A 102 -5.37 -15.52 -6.48
C GLU A 102 -5.69 -15.66 -5.00
N PHE A 103 -5.12 -14.79 -4.16
CA PHE A 103 -5.41 -14.76 -2.75
C PHE A 103 -6.88 -14.49 -2.44
N HIS A 104 -7.46 -13.41 -2.98
CA HIS A 104 -8.87 -13.06 -2.74
C HIS A 104 -9.83 -14.11 -3.26
N ASP A 105 -9.56 -14.69 -4.43
CA ASP A 105 -10.38 -15.73 -5.04
C ASP A 105 -10.34 -17.02 -4.21
N ALA A 106 -9.16 -17.43 -3.72
CA ALA A 106 -9.03 -18.54 -2.79
C ALA A 106 -9.76 -18.27 -1.46
N LEU A 107 -9.60 -17.07 -0.89
CA LEU A 107 -10.28 -16.66 0.35
C LEU A 107 -11.81 -16.75 0.22
N VAL A 108 -12.37 -16.25 -0.90
CA VAL A 108 -13.80 -16.32 -1.16
C VAL A 108 -14.29 -17.76 -1.30
N ARG A 109 -13.53 -18.64 -1.97
CA ARG A 109 -13.87 -20.07 -2.06
C ARG A 109 -13.89 -20.74 -0.70
N VAL A 110 -12.86 -20.52 0.13
CA VAL A 110 -12.81 -21.07 1.48
C VAL A 110 -13.99 -20.57 2.32
N ALA A 111 -14.29 -19.28 2.30
CA ALA A 111 -15.44 -18.74 3.03
C ALA A 111 -16.78 -19.32 2.54
N ALA A 112 -16.91 -19.60 1.24
CA ALA A 112 -18.11 -20.21 0.66
C ALA A 112 -18.27 -21.69 1.08
N ASP A 113 -17.16 -22.41 1.25
CA ASP A 113 -17.16 -23.79 1.73
C ASP A 113 -17.36 -23.90 3.26
N HIS A 114 -17.15 -22.81 4.00
CA HIS A 114 -17.25 -22.74 5.46
C HIS A 114 -18.28 -21.71 5.96
N PRO A 115 -19.57 -21.80 5.57
CA PRO A 115 -20.57 -20.79 5.91
C PRO A 115 -20.87 -20.70 7.42
N ASP A 116 -20.75 -21.81 8.16
CA ASP A 116 -20.99 -21.83 9.60
C ASP A 116 -19.97 -20.98 10.37
N GLU A 117 -18.70 -20.98 9.93
CA GLU A 117 -17.65 -20.16 10.53
C GLU A 117 -17.93 -18.66 10.32
N VAL A 118 -18.45 -18.30 9.14
CA VAL A 118 -18.89 -16.93 8.85
C VAL A 118 -20.04 -16.51 9.76
N VAL A 119 -21.02 -17.41 10.00
CA VAL A 119 -22.13 -17.14 10.94
C VAL A 119 -21.59 -16.91 12.36
N THR A 120 -20.66 -17.76 12.82
CA THR A 120 -20.03 -17.61 14.13
C THR A 120 -19.30 -16.26 14.25
N ALA A 121 -18.52 -15.87 13.24
CA ALA A 121 -17.82 -14.59 13.24
C ALA A 121 -18.78 -13.39 13.31
N ILE A 122 -19.91 -13.45 12.60
CA ILE A 122 -20.95 -12.40 12.63
C ILE A 122 -21.59 -12.30 14.02
N LEU A 123 -21.90 -13.43 14.65
CA LEU A 123 -22.51 -13.45 15.98
C LEU A 123 -21.55 -12.90 17.03
N ALA A 124 -20.28 -13.31 17.00
CA ALA A 124 -19.25 -12.79 17.90
C ALA A 124 -19.11 -11.27 17.78
N ALA A 125 -19.03 -10.75 16.55
CA ALA A 125 -18.93 -9.29 16.32
C ALA A 125 -20.14 -8.50 16.85
N ARG A 126 -21.33 -9.13 16.93
CA ARG A 126 -22.53 -8.50 17.51
C ARG A 126 -22.58 -8.55 19.03
N GLU A 127 -21.87 -9.49 19.65
CA GLU A 127 -21.78 -9.59 21.11
C GLU A 127 -20.74 -8.61 21.67
N GLU A 128 -19.78 -8.18 20.84
CA GLU A 128 -18.77 -7.18 21.18
C GLU A 128 -19.27 -5.73 21.08
N GLU A 129 -20.41 -5.48 20.41
CA GLU A 129 -21.10 -4.18 20.32
C GLU A 129 -22.06 -3.92 21.52
#